data_AF-A0A972MYE6-F1
#
_entry.id   AF-A0A972MYE6-F1
#
_cell.length_a   1.000
_cell.length_b   1.000
_cell.length_c   1.000
_cell.angle_alpha   90.00
_cell.angle_beta   90.00
_cell.angle_gamma   90.00
#
_symmetry.space_group_name_H-M   'P 1'
#
loop_
_entity.id
_entity.type
_entity.pdbx_description
1 polymer ?
#
loop_
_entity_poly.entity_id
_entity_poly.type
_entity_poly.pdbx_seq_one_letter_code
_entity_poly.pdbx_strand_id
1 'polypeptide(L)' 'MEPAEVAAAQVLPAALEEAERLFGSSERARLWLTSRVRALNARPVELLSDLEGYRQVQVALGGAVYGHY' A
#
# COMPACT_ATOMS: atom_id res chain seq x y z
N MET A 1 -8.57 19.96 -11.50
CA MET A 1 -8.12 18.82 -10.68
C MET A 1 -8.37 17.59 -11.52
N GLU A 2 -7.32 16.90 -11.94
CA GLU A 2 -7.48 15.71 -12.78
C GLU A 2 -8.03 14.55 -11.93
N PRO A 3 -8.89 13.68 -12.49
CA PRO A 3 -9.50 12.56 -11.74
C PRO A 3 -8.46 11.60 -11.15
N ALA A 4 -7.26 11.51 -11.73
CA ALA A 4 -6.16 10.69 -11.22
C ALA A 4 -5.57 11.22 -9.90
N GLU A 5 -5.41 12.54 -9.75
CA GLU A 5 -4.89 13.14 -8.49
C GLU A 5 -5.88 12.96 -7.34
N VAL A 6 -7.18 13.05 -7.64
CA VAL A 6 -8.26 12.84 -6.65
C VAL A 6 -8.33 11.37 -6.21
N ALA A 7 -8.05 10.44 -7.13
CA ALA A 7 -7.93 9.03 -6.79
C ALA A 7 -6.69 8.80 -5.92
N ALA A 8 -5.51 9.24 -6.34
CA ALA A 8 -4.25 9.11 -5.60
C ALA A 8 -4.34 9.66 -4.16
N ALA A 9 -4.98 10.82 -3.99
CA ALA A 9 -5.19 11.44 -2.67
C ALA A 9 -6.09 10.62 -1.74
N GLN A 10 -6.97 9.76 -2.28
CA GLN A 10 -7.86 8.90 -1.50
C GLN A 10 -7.25 7.51 -1.24
N VAL A 11 -6.46 6.97 -2.17
CA VAL A 11 -5.89 5.61 -2.01
C VAL A 11 -4.73 5.56 -1.02
N LEU A 12 -3.92 6.62 -0.88
CA LEU A 12 -2.84 6.62 0.09
C LEU A 12 -3.33 6.53 1.56
N PRO A 13 -4.30 7.35 2.01
CA PRO A 13 -4.89 7.20 3.33
C PRO A 13 -5.51 5.82 3.55
N ALA A 14 -6.26 5.30 2.57
CA ALA A 14 -6.89 3.97 2.68
C ALA A 14 -5.86 2.84 2.79
N ALA A 15 -4.77 2.90 2.01
CA ALA A 15 -3.69 1.92 2.09
C ALA A 15 -2.96 1.97 3.44
N LEU A 16 -2.80 3.17 4.01
CA LEU A 16 -2.22 3.34 5.34
C LEU A 16 -3.13 2.75 6.42
N GLU A 17 -4.40 3.13 6.47
CA GLU A 17 -5.36 2.60 7.45
C GLU A 17 -5.42 1.07 7.45
N GLU A 18 -5.47 0.47 6.26
CA GLU A 18 -5.48 -0.99 6.13
C GLU A 18 -4.17 -1.64 6.59
N ALA A 19 -3.02 -1.05 6.23
CA ALA A 19 -1.73 -1.54 6.70
C ALA A 19 -1.58 -1.40 8.22
N GLU A 20 -2.08 -0.31 8.81
CA GLU A 20 -2.09 -0.10 10.27
C GLU A 20 -2.95 -1.16 10.96
N ARG A 21 -4.14 -1.45 10.42
CA ARG A 21 -5.04 -2.48 10.91
C ARG A 21 -4.40 -3.87 10.88
N LEU A 22 -3.67 -4.19 9.81
CA LEU A 22 -3.07 -5.52 9.64
C LEU A 22 -1.76 -5.71 10.41
N PHE A 23 -0.90 -4.69 10.47
CA PHE A 23 0.36 -4.77 11.22
C PHE A 23 0.20 -4.44 12.72
N GLY A 24 -0.94 -3.86 13.12
CA GLY A 24 -1.20 -3.40 14.49
C GLY A 24 -0.28 -2.26 14.94
N SER A 25 0.37 -1.55 13.99
CA SER A 25 1.33 -0.49 14.28
C SER A 25 1.47 0.47 13.09
N SER A 26 1.24 1.76 13.35
CA SER A 26 1.44 2.84 12.39
C SER A 26 2.89 2.95 11.92
N GLU A 27 3.85 2.65 12.79
CA GLU A 27 5.27 2.64 12.42
C GLU A 27 5.57 1.52 11.42
N ARG A 28 5.10 0.30 11.68
CA ARG A 28 5.29 -0.85 10.79
C ARG A 28 4.58 -0.64 9.44
N ALA A 29 3.39 -0.06 9.46
CA ALA A 29 2.65 0.27 8.24
C ALA A 29 3.41 1.27 7.36
N ARG A 30 3.89 2.38 7.95
CA ARG A 30 4.69 3.38 7.24
C ARG A 30 6.00 2.78 6.72
N LEU A 31 6.68 1.99 7.54
CA LEU A 31 7.91 1.32 7.14
C LEU A 31 7.66 0.40 5.94
N TRP A 32 6.61 -0.41 5.96
CA TRP A 32 6.26 -1.30 4.85
C TRP A 32 5.91 -0.52 3.58
N LEU A 33 5.09 0.53 3.68
CA LEU A 33 4.65 1.35 2.54
C LEU A 33 5.80 2.10 1.85
N THR A 34 6.85 2.43 2.59
CA THR A 34 8.01 3.19 2.12
C THR A 34 9.23 2.31 1.82
N SER A 35 9.19 1.03 2.22
CA SER A 35 10.24 0.06 1.93
C SER A 35 10.02 -0.63 0.60
N ARG A 36 11.11 -1.13 0.00
CA ARG A 36 11.01 -1.94 -1.21
C ARG A 36 10.38 -3.29 -0.87
N VAL A 37 9.24 -3.60 -1.48
CA VAL A 37 8.54 -4.87 -1.31
C VAL A 37 8.88 -5.79 -2.48
N ARG A 38 9.45 -6.97 -2.19
CA ARG A 38 9.94 -7.90 -3.23
C ARG A 38 8.86 -8.32 -4.21
N ALA A 39 7.64 -8.60 -3.72
CA ALA A 39 6.50 -9.00 -4.55
C ALA A 39 6.05 -7.91 -5.55
N LEU A 40 6.31 -6.64 -5.22
CA LEU A 40 5.95 -5.49 -6.06
C LEU A 40 7.12 -4.99 -6.90
N ASN A 41 8.36 -5.41 -6.58
CA ASN A 41 9.60 -4.86 -7.11
C ASN A 41 9.70 -3.31 -7.02
N ALA A 42 8.94 -2.70 -6.11
CA ALA A 42 8.80 -1.26 -5.92
C ALA A 42 8.49 -0.94 -4.45
N ARG A 43 8.47 0.34 -4.09
CA ARG A 43 7.88 0.79 -2.82
C ARG A 43 6.36 0.90 -3.01
N PRO A 44 5.52 0.37 -2.11
CA PRO A 44 4.07 0.47 -2.24
C PRO A 44 3.57 1.89 -2.52
N VAL A 45 4.14 2.90 -1.87
CA VAL A 45 3.77 4.31 -2.07
C VAL A 45 3.93 4.80 -3.52
N GLU A 46 4.84 4.21 -4.30
CA GLU A 46 5.06 4.56 -5.71
C GLU A 46 3.95 4.04 -6.62
N LEU A 47 3.18 3.04 -6.17
CA LEU A 47 2.10 2.42 -6.92
C LEU A 47 0.73 3.04 -6.57
N LEU A 48 0.64 3.86 -5.52
CA LEU A 48 -0.62 4.45 -5.05
C LEU A 48 -1.07 5.67 -5.88
N SER A 49 -0.54 5.84 -7.09
CA SER A 49 -0.97 6.86 -8.05
C SER A 49 -2.29 6.54 -8.74
N ASP A 50 -2.70 5.26 -8.75
CA ASP A 50 -3.90 4.79 -9.41
C ASP A 50 -4.52 3.57 -8.71
N LEU A 51 -5.70 3.16 -9.18
CA LEU A 51 -6.47 2.05 -8.62
C LEU A 51 -5.82 0.68 -8.85
N GLU A 52 -5.07 0.51 -9.94
CA GLU A 52 -4.45 -0.77 -10.26
C GLU A 52 -3.26 -1.02 -9.33
N GLY A 53 -2.41 -0.02 -9.16
CA GLY A 53 -1.32 -0.08 -8.20
C GLY A 53 -1.82 -0.23 -6.76
N TYR A 54 -2.95 0.39 -6.40
CA TYR A 54 -3.61 0.12 -5.11
C TYR A 54 -4.02 -1.35 -4.94
N ARG A 55 -4.61 -1.99 -5.94
CA ARG A 55 -4.95 -3.42 -5.88
C ARG A 55 -3.72 -4.29 -5.69
N GLN A 56 -2.63 -3.98 -6.40
CA GLN A 56 -1.36 -4.71 -6.25
C GLN A 56 -0.81 -4.57 -4.83
N VAL A 57 -0.84 -3.36 -4.27
CA VAL A 57 -0.46 -3.09 -2.87
C VAL A 57 -1.31 -3.90 -1.90
N GLN A 58 -2.63 -3.99 -2.08
CA GLN A 58 -3.49 -4.80 -1.22
C GLN A 58 -3.14 -6.29 -1.26
N VAL A 59 -2.88 -6.85 -2.44
CA VAL A 59 -2.49 -8.27 -2.58
C VAL A 59 -1.16 -8.53 -1.87
N ALA A 60 -0.17 -7.66 -2.08
CA ALA A 60 1.14 -7.79 -1.43
C ALA A 60 1.06 -7.61 0.09
N LEU A 61 0.21 -6.71 0.56
CA LEU A 61 -0.03 -6.47 1.98
C LEU A 61 -0.65 -7.70 2.65
N GLY A 62 -1.63 -8.33 2.01
CA GLY A 62 -2.21 -9.60 2.47
C GLY A 62 -1.15 -10.71 2.55
N GLY A 63 -0.31 -10.86 1.53
CA GLY A 63 0.80 -11.82 1.54
C GLY A 63 1.77 -11.60 2.70
N ALA A 64 2.17 -10.35 2.94
CA ALA A 64 3.10 -9.98 4.01
C ALA A 64 2.59 -10.30 5.42
N VAL A 65 1.27 -10.29 5.62
CA VAL A 65 0.64 -10.50 6.95
C VAL A 65 0.30 -11.97 7.18
N TYR A 66 -0.20 -12.65 6.14
CA TYR A 66 -0.67 -14.04 6.25
C TYR A 66 0.41 -15.08 5.87
N GLY A 67 1.63 -14.65 5.55
CA GLY A 67 2.76 -15.54 5.28
C GLY A 67 2.67 -16.29 3.95
N HIS A 68 1.83 -15.82 3.03
CA HIS A 68 1.93 -16.22 1.64
C HIS A 68 3.05 -15.37 1.01
N TYR A 69 4.12 -16.02 0.54
CA TYR A 69 5.33 -15.51 -0.16
C TYR A 69 6.64 -15.47 0.65
#